data_AF-A0A835N7B8-F1
#
_entry.id   AF-A0A835N7B8-F1
#
_cell.length_a   1.000
_cell.length_b   1.000
_cell.length_c   1.000
_cell.angle_alpha   90.00
_cell.angle_beta   90.00
_cell.angle_gamma   90.00
#
_symmetry.space_group_name_H-M   'P 1'
#
loop_
_entity.id
_entity.type
_entity.pdbx_description
1 polymer ?
#
loop_
_entity_poly.entity_id
_entity_poly.type
_entity_poly.pdbx_seq_one_letter_code
_entity_poly.pdbx_strand_id
1 'polypeptide(L)'
;MDFGEQPFVMLIGNRGDHGPISSVGKDEWANHSQTSLSKNAAQRSSLPLKRPLLFVRAPIPSPHSIANNCPLPPSVVHPILHTLTLQDMSIIGKRGIHYLRNLKTANIPPELLERGQNRVIDASLTLIRERAKLKGELLRALGGVKASSTLLGVPLGHNSSFLQGPAFAPPRIREAIWCGSTNSSTEEGKELNDPRVLTDVGDVPVQEIRDCGVDDDRLMNVISESVKLVMEEDPLRPLVLGGDHSISFPVVRAVSEKLGGPVDILHLDAHPDIYHCFEGNKYSHASSFARIMEGGYARRLLQVGIRSITKEGREQGKRFGVEQYEMRTFSRDRQLLENLVSPSLPLSLFFSQTRACTHHTCKLGEGVKGVYISVDVDCLDPAFAPGVSHIEPGGLSFRNVLDILQNLQADVVAADVVEFNPQRDTVDGMTAMVAAKLPAGGAPIAEENMDKPVPELFSAAGVSEAKNSICATPRTRMLRTFPRAHIPKSLFFVDH
;
A
#
# COMPACT_ATOMS: atom_id res chain seq x y z
N MET A 1 -23.30 48.56 4.46
CA MET A 1 -23.41 49.17 5.79
C MET A 1 -24.53 48.42 6.50
N ASP A 2 -24.31 47.66 7.58
CA ASP A 2 -23.05 47.38 8.30
C ASP A 2 -23.00 45.95 8.85
N PHE A 3 -21.80 45.53 9.25
CA PHE A 3 -21.53 44.29 9.97
C PHE A 3 -21.95 44.40 11.45
N GLY A 4 -22.20 43.25 12.09
CA GLY A 4 -22.39 43.14 13.53
C GLY A 4 -22.17 41.72 14.04
N GLU A 5 -20.94 41.41 14.46
CA GLU A 5 -20.61 40.21 15.25
C GLU A 5 -21.19 40.33 16.67
N GLN A 6 -21.53 39.20 17.33
CA GLN A 6 -21.36 39.00 18.78
C GLN A 6 -21.37 37.48 19.14
N PRO A 7 -20.76 37.06 20.28
CA PRO A 7 -20.33 35.68 20.51
C PRO A 7 -21.29 34.83 21.37
N PHE A 8 -21.12 33.50 21.30
CA PHE A 8 -21.79 32.54 22.19
C PHE A 8 -21.00 32.30 23.49
N VAL A 9 -21.71 32.32 24.63
CA VAL A 9 -21.19 31.89 25.95
C VAL A 9 -22.06 30.75 26.47
N MET A 10 -21.40 29.74 27.05
CA MET A 10 -21.99 28.49 27.53
C MET A 10 -22.63 28.66 28.92
N LEU A 11 -23.85 28.13 29.11
CA LEU A 11 -24.51 28.07 30.41
C LEU A 11 -24.73 26.61 30.84
N ILE A 12 -24.27 26.26 32.04
CA ILE A 12 -24.48 24.96 32.66
C ILE A 12 -25.77 25.03 33.50
N GLY A 13 -26.74 24.17 33.17
CA GLY A 13 -27.97 24.01 33.95
C GLY A 13 -27.88 22.82 34.90
N ASN A 14 -28.23 23.02 36.17
CA ASN A 14 -28.23 22.00 37.22
C ASN A 14 -29.62 21.91 37.86
N ARG A 15 -30.16 20.70 38.05
CA ARG A 15 -31.30 20.35 38.94
C ARG A 15 -31.32 18.82 39.11
N GLY A 16 -31.58 18.35 40.33
CA GLY A 16 -31.88 16.95 40.64
C GLY A 16 -33.08 16.88 41.58
N ASP A 17 -33.38 15.68 42.12
CA ASP A 17 -34.19 15.54 43.34
C ASP A 17 -33.98 14.17 44.04
N HIS A 18 -34.18 14.21 45.36
CA HIS A 18 -34.25 13.20 46.46
C HIS A 18 -34.48 11.70 46.12
N GLY A 19 -34.10 10.69 46.94
CA GLY A 19 -33.55 10.55 48.32
C GLY A 19 -33.82 9.08 48.81
N PRO A 20 -33.88 8.73 50.12
CA PRO A 20 -32.95 8.91 51.25
C PRO A 20 -32.44 7.54 51.85
N ILE A 21 -31.59 7.53 52.89
CA ILE A 21 -31.55 6.55 54.01
C ILE A 21 -30.55 7.00 55.12
N SER A 22 -30.66 6.40 56.32
CA SER A 22 -30.32 6.94 57.65
C SER A 22 -28.92 6.65 58.25
N SER A 23 -28.68 7.30 59.39
CA SER A 23 -27.48 7.42 60.25
C SER A 23 -27.07 6.22 61.14
N VAL A 24 -25.95 6.40 61.87
CA VAL A 24 -25.31 5.67 63.03
C VAL A 24 -23.92 5.13 62.63
N GLY A 25 -22.83 5.15 63.41
CA GLY A 25 -22.53 5.59 64.79
C GLY A 25 -20.99 5.71 65.02
N LYS A 26 -20.52 5.91 66.26
CA LYS A 26 -19.10 6.24 66.59
C LYS A 26 -18.26 5.06 67.18
N ASP A 27 -16.97 5.34 67.42
CA ASP A 27 -16.02 4.72 68.39
C ASP A 27 -15.47 3.32 68.00
N GLU A 28 -14.25 2.83 68.35
CA GLU A 28 -13.03 3.40 68.97
C GLU A 28 -11.79 2.47 68.71
N TRP A 29 -10.64 2.73 69.37
CA TRP A 29 -9.36 1.95 69.44
C TRP A 29 -8.37 2.08 68.24
N ALA A 30 -7.08 2.46 68.33
CA ALA A 30 -6.04 2.67 69.37
C ALA A 30 -4.93 1.58 69.49
N ASN A 31 -3.66 2.02 69.35
CA ASN A 31 -2.38 1.35 69.72
C ASN A 31 -2.03 0.04 68.96
N HIS A 32 -0.77 -0.34 68.64
CA HIS A 32 0.62 0.13 68.82
C HIS A 32 1.51 -0.58 67.74
N SER A 33 2.78 -0.25 67.41
CA SER A 33 3.70 0.87 67.72
C SER A 33 4.95 0.84 66.80
N GLN A 34 5.63 2.00 66.66
CA GLN A 34 7.09 2.30 66.67
C GLN A 34 8.15 1.15 66.57
N THR A 35 9.38 1.31 66.02
CA THR A 35 10.31 2.46 65.82
C THR A 35 11.38 2.06 64.75
N SER A 36 12.25 2.89 64.16
CA SER A 36 13.20 3.85 64.79
C SER A 36 13.65 5.02 63.90
N LEU A 37 14.11 6.10 64.56
CA LEU A 37 14.72 7.33 64.03
C LEU A 37 16.23 7.32 64.33
N SER A 38 17.11 8.12 63.73
CA SER A 38 17.30 9.56 64.05
C SER A 38 18.52 10.12 63.29
N LYS A 39 18.43 11.28 62.63
CA LYS A 39 18.76 12.68 63.05
C LYS A 39 20.26 13.00 63.29
N ASN A 40 20.76 13.94 62.49
CA ASN A 40 21.56 15.12 62.86
C ASN A 40 21.63 16.03 61.61
N ALA A 41 21.79 17.35 61.60
CA ALA A 41 21.45 18.48 62.47
C ALA A 41 22.09 19.70 61.75
N ALA A 42 21.29 20.74 61.45
CA ALA A 42 21.66 22.12 61.07
C ALA A 42 23.03 22.45 60.42
N GLN A 43 23.03 23.16 59.27
CA GLN A 43 23.40 24.60 59.22
C GLN A 43 23.20 25.28 57.84
N ARG A 44 23.15 26.62 57.92
CA ARG A 44 22.96 27.67 56.90
C ARG A 44 23.73 27.48 55.57
N SER A 45 23.11 27.86 54.45
CA SER A 45 23.34 29.17 53.79
C SER A 45 22.63 29.30 52.43
N SER A 46 22.43 30.54 51.98
CA SER A 46 21.62 30.93 50.81
C SER A 46 22.47 31.44 49.64
N LEU A 47 22.15 31.05 48.40
CA LEU A 47 22.55 31.78 47.17
C LEU A 47 21.55 31.55 46.03
N PRO A 48 21.09 32.58 45.30
CA PRO A 48 20.19 32.44 44.16
C PRO A 48 20.89 32.62 42.81
N LEU A 49 20.45 31.90 41.77
CA LEU A 49 20.89 32.12 40.38
C LEU A 49 19.89 33.04 39.63
N LYS A 50 20.44 34.01 38.87
CA LYS A 50 19.67 34.98 38.08
C LYS A 50 20.07 34.97 36.60
N ARG A 51 19.04 34.80 35.76
CA ARG A 51 18.78 35.48 34.47
C ARG A 51 19.57 35.08 33.20
N PRO A 52 18.97 35.29 32.01
CA PRO A 52 19.43 34.76 30.73
C PRO A 52 20.21 35.77 29.88
N LEU A 53 20.84 35.26 28.80
CA LEU A 53 21.56 36.04 27.80
C LEU A 53 20.65 36.55 26.67
N LEU A 54 20.91 37.77 26.24
CA LEU A 54 20.29 38.47 25.12
C LEU A 54 21.43 39.14 24.34
N PHE A 55 21.46 39.03 23.01
CA PHE A 55 22.47 39.71 22.19
C PHE A 55 21.84 40.46 21.01
N VAL A 56 22.53 41.52 20.59
CA VAL A 56 21.94 42.74 20.01
C VAL A 56 22.47 42.99 18.59
N ARG A 57 21.64 43.62 17.74
CA ARG A 57 21.99 44.10 16.39
C ARG A 57 23.15 45.12 16.40
N ALA A 58 23.96 45.12 15.34
CA ALA A 58 24.92 46.18 15.01
C ALA A 58 24.69 46.73 13.57
N PRO A 59 25.15 47.95 13.23
CA PRO A 59 24.53 48.76 12.17
C PRO A 59 25.32 48.89 10.85
N ILE A 60 24.66 49.52 9.87
CA ILE A 60 25.14 49.87 8.51
C ILE A 60 26.03 51.13 8.55
N PRO A 61 27.11 51.21 7.75
CA PRO A 61 27.80 52.46 7.43
C PRO A 61 27.37 53.05 6.07
N SER A 62 27.18 54.37 6.03
CA SER A 62 27.02 55.16 4.80
C SER A 62 28.27 56.02 4.53
N PRO A 63 28.48 56.47 3.28
CA PRO A 63 29.23 57.72 3.06
C PRO A 63 28.51 58.69 2.11
N HIS A 64 28.53 59.98 2.46
CA HIS A 64 28.18 61.11 1.59
C HIS A 64 29.37 62.09 1.55
N SER A 65 29.88 62.41 0.35
CA SER A 65 30.53 63.68 -0.07
C SER A 65 31.07 63.53 -1.51
N ILE A 66 31.27 64.55 -2.38
CA ILE A 66 30.83 65.97 -2.50
C ILE A 66 31.01 66.39 -4.00
N ALA A 67 30.23 67.38 -4.47
CA ALA A 67 30.44 68.29 -5.62
C ALA A 67 30.39 67.84 -7.12
N ASN A 68 29.32 68.32 -7.79
CA ASN A 68 29.29 69.23 -8.96
C ASN A 68 29.95 68.90 -10.32
N ASN A 69 29.13 68.80 -11.39
CA ASN A 69 28.98 69.87 -12.40
C ASN A 69 27.73 69.70 -13.30
N CYS A 70 27.14 70.82 -13.73
CA CYS A 70 25.92 70.98 -14.59
C CYS A 70 26.27 71.12 -16.10
N PRO A 71 25.33 71.25 -17.08
CA PRO A 71 23.88 71.57 -16.98
C PRO A 71 22.87 70.74 -17.85
N LEU A 72 21.57 71.01 -17.64
CA LEU A 72 20.36 70.61 -18.42
C LEU A 72 20.10 71.58 -19.61
N PRO A 73 19.24 71.31 -20.65
CA PRO A 73 17.76 71.08 -20.55
C PRO A 73 17.14 70.22 -21.72
N PRO A 74 15.79 70.22 -21.95
CA PRO A 74 14.69 69.91 -21.03
C PRO A 74 13.78 68.74 -21.49
N SER A 75 12.91 68.32 -20.57
CA SER A 75 11.81 67.36 -20.67
C SER A 75 10.94 67.31 -21.96
N VAL A 76 10.60 66.08 -22.38
CA VAL A 76 9.23 65.69 -22.77
C VAL A 76 8.88 64.38 -22.04
N VAL A 77 7.66 64.30 -21.50
CA VAL A 77 7.19 63.21 -20.64
C VAL A 77 6.23 62.30 -21.40
N HIS A 78 6.46 60.98 -21.36
CA HIS A 78 5.39 59.99 -21.43
C HIS A 78 5.80 58.71 -20.66
N PRO A 79 4.96 58.19 -19.74
CA PRO A 79 5.26 56.97 -19.01
C PRO A 79 4.75 55.72 -19.75
N ILE A 80 5.46 54.61 -19.57
CA ILE A 80 4.99 53.24 -19.29
C ILE A 80 6.20 52.33 -19.53
N LEU A 81 6.92 52.04 -18.44
CA LEU A 81 7.95 51.01 -18.40
C LEU A 81 7.72 50.26 -17.09
N HIS A 82 6.84 49.26 -17.14
CA HIS A 82 6.65 48.33 -16.04
C HIS A 82 7.91 47.47 -15.94
N THR A 83 8.64 47.61 -14.84
CA THR A 83 9.76 46.74 -14.51
C THR A 83 9.23 45.34 -14.24
N LEU A 84 9.39 44.42 -15.19
CA LEU A 84 9.06 43.01 -14.98
C LEU A 84 9.96 42.44 -13.88
N THR A 85 9.34 41.84 -12.87
CA THR A 85 10.06 41.15 -11.80
C THR A 85 10.42 39.72 -12.24
N LEU A 86 11.37 39.09 -11.54
CA LEU A 86 11.71 37.68 -11.79
C LEU A 86 10.53 36.72 -11.55
N GLN A 87 9.49 37.13 -10.80
CA GLN A 87 8.26 36.36 -10.66
C GLN A 87 7.39 36.38 -11.93
N ASP A 88 7.29 37.54 -12.60
CA ASP A 88 6.49 37.69 -13.83
C ASP A 88 7.03 36.82 -14.98
N MET A 89 8.36 36.72 -15.10
CA MET A 89 9.00 35.84 -16.08
C MET A 89 8.70 34.35 -15.85
N SER A 90 8.44 33.92 -14.61
CA SER A 90 8.06 32.53 -14.31
C SER A 90 6.62 32.19 -14.72
N ILE A 91 5.71 33.17 -14.65
CA ILE A 91 4.30 33.02 -15.04
C ILE A 91 4.17 32.98 -16.57
N ILE A 92 4.96 33.81 -17.27
CA ILE A 92 5.05 33.80 -18.73
C ILE A 92 5.66 32.47 -19.22
N GLY A 93 6.70 31.96 -18.56
CA GLY A 93 7.28 30.64 -18.89
C GLY A 93 6.28 29.48 -18.76
N LYS A 94 5.51 29.44 -17.66
CA LYS A 94 4.52 28.37 -17.43
C LYS A 94 3.32 28.46 -18.37
N ARG A 95 2.79 29.66 -18.64
CA ARG A 95 1.73 29.87 -19.65
C ARG A 95 2.22 29.58 -21.06
N GLY A 96 3.46 29.94 -21.39
CA GLY A 96 4.08 29.66 -22.68
C GLY A 96 4.20 28.16 -22.98
N ILE A 97 4.64 27.35 -22.01
CA ILE A 97 4.73 25.88 -22.19
C ILE A 97 3.35 25.26 -22.39
N HIS A 98 2.32 25.68 -21.66
CA HIS A 98 0.97 25.13 -21.80
C HIS A 98 0.31 25.56 -23.14
N TYR A 99 0.52 26.82 -23.55
CA TYR A 99 0.12 27.33 -24.86
C TYR A 99 0.83 26.60 -26.02
N LEU A 100 2.13 26.33 -25.88
CA LEU A 100 2.91 25.55 -26.85
C LEU A 100 2.53 24.07 -26.91
N ARG A 101 2.05 23.47 -25.81
CA ARG A 101 1.53 22.08 -25.81
C ARG A 101 0.18 22.00 -26.55
N ASN A 102 -0.71 22.97 -26.35
CA ASN A 102 -1.99 23.06 -27.07
C ASN A 102 -1.84 23.47 -28.56
N LEU A 103 -0.74 24.14 -28.94
CA LEU A 103 -0.46 24.51 -30.33
C LEU A 103 0.06 23.35 -31.21
N LYS A 104 0.35 22.17 -30.65
CA LYS A 104 0.80 20.99 -31.42
C LYS A 104 -0.29 19.94 -31.65
N THR A 105 -1.28 19.81 -30.78
CA THR A 105 -2.36 18.81 -30.93
C THR A 105 -3.31 19.14 -32.06
N ALA A 106 -3.55 20.43 -32.36
CA ALA A 106 -4.46 20.87 -33.43
C ALA A 106 -4.05 20.45 -34.86
N ASN A 107 -2.81 19.97 -35.07
CA ASN A 107 -2.27 19.62 -36.39
C ASN A 107 -1.84 18.14 -36.53
N ILE A 108 -2.16 17.27 -35.56
CA ILE A 108 -1.88 15.83 -35.65
C ILE A 108 -3.12 15.14 -36.26
N PRO A 109 -2.99 14.39 -37.37
CA PRO A 109 -4.10 13.60 -37.91
C PRO A 109 -4.61 12.60 -36.86
N PRO A 110 -5.94 12.49 -36.60
CA PRO A 110 -6.49 11.57 -35.60
C PRO A 110 -6.02 10.12 -35.79
N GLU A 111 -5.92 9.66 -37.04
CA GLU A 111 -5.39 8.33 -37.40
C GLU A 111 -3.94 8.08 -36.91
N LEU A 112 -3.11 9.14 -36.87
CA LEU A 112 -1.73 9.04 -36.41
C LEU A 112 -1.67 8.98 -34.88
N LEU A 113 -2.55 9.71 -34.20
CA LEU A 113 -2.72 9.63 -32.74
C LEU A 113 -3.21 8.23 -32.34
N GLU A 114 -4.27 7.72 -32.99
CA GLU A 114 -4.81 6.38 -32.73
C GLU A 114 -3.76 5.28 -32.97
N ARG A 115 -3.03 5.32 -34.10
CA ARG A 115 -1.93 4.38 -34.35
C ARG A 115 -0.80 4.49 -33.32
N GLY A 116 -0.55 5.68 -32.79
CA GLY A 116 0.39 5.91 -31.69
C GLY A 116 -0.08 5.24 -30.40
N GLN A 117 -1.31 5.52 -29.98
CA GLN A 117 -1.96 4.93 -28.80
C GLN A 117 -1.98 3.40 -28.87
N ASN A 118 -2.39 2.83 -30.01
CA ASN A 118 -2.42 1.38 -30.22
C ASN A 118 -1.04 0.77 -29.99
N ARG A 119 0.02 1.32 -30.59
CA ARG A 119 1.39 0.83 -30.42
C ARG A 119 1.94 0.97 -29.01
N VAL A 120 1.62 2.06 -28.30
CA VAL A 120 2.02 2.24 -26.89
C VAL A 120 1.34 1.20 -26.00
N ILE A 121 0.05 0.95 -26.21
CA ILE A 121 -0.72 -0.07 -25.49
C ILE A 121 -0.20 -1.48 -25.82
N ASP A 122 0.02 -1.79 -27.09
CA ASP A 122 0.55 -3.10 -27.53
C ASP A 122 1.93 -3.39 -26.92
N ALA A 123 2.82 -2.39 -26.88
CA ALA A 123 4.12 -2.51 -26.23
C ALA A 123 4.00 -2.69 -24.71
N SER A 124 3.10 -1.95 -24.07
CA SER A 124 2.81 -2.04 -22.63
C SER A 124 2.31 -3.44 -22.24
N LEU A 125 1.32 -3.96 -22.97
CA LEU A 125 0.79 -5.31 -22.77
C LEU A 125 1.84 -6.39 -23.09
N THR A 126 2.70 -6.15 -24.07
CA THR A 126 3.79 -7.09 -24.41
C THR A 126 4.85 -7.17 -23.31
N LEU A 127 5.17 -6.05 -22.64
CA LEU A 127 6.09 -6.06 -21.50
C LEU A 127 5.57 -6.94 -20.34
N ILE A 128 4.27 -6.85 -20.03
CA ILE A 128 3.63 -7.69 -19.02
C ILE A 128 3.57 -9.15 -19.50
N ARG A 129 3.17 -9.41 -20.75
CA ARG A 129 3.06 -10.77 -21.32
C ARG A 129 4.37 -11.54 -21.27
N GLU A 130 5.46 -10.97 -21.79
CA GLU A 130 6.75 -11.67 -21.85
C GLU A 130 7.34 -11.92 -20.45
N ARG A 131 7.07 -11.02 -19.49
CA ARG A 131 7.45 -11.23 -18.09
C ARG A 131 6.61 -12.30 -17.41
N ALA A 132 5.28 -12.25 -17.55
CA ALA A 132 4.36 -13.26 -17.02
C ALA A 132 4.74 -14.65 -17.56
N LYS A 133 4.96 -14.77 -18.86
CA LYS A 133 5.40 -16.01 -19.52
C LYS A 133 6.70 -16.55 -18.93
N LEU A 134 7.72 -15.72 -18.77
CA LEU A 134 8.99 -16.14 -18.18
C LEU A 134 8.83 -16.60 -16.72
N LYS A 135 7.93 -16.00 -15.94
CA LYS A 135 7.61 -16.46 -14.57
C LYS A 135 6.83 -17.78 -14.61
N GLY A 136 5.79 -17.91 -15.45
CA GLY A 136 5.02 -19.13 -15.62
C GLY A 136 5.89 -20.32 -16.04
N GLU A 137 6.76 -20.15 -17.04
CA GLU A 137 7.72 -21.16 -17.47
C GLU A 137 8.67 -21.59 -16.34
N LEU A 138 9.18 -20.64 -15.55
CA LEU A 138 10.02 -20.93 -14.38
C LEU A 138 9.28 -21.77 -13.33
N LEU A 139 8.03 -21.41 -12.99
CA LEU A 139 7.27 -22.15 -11.97
C LEU A 139 6.87 -23.55 -12.44
N ARG A 140 6.47 -23.69 -13.72
CA ARG A 140 6.18 -24.99 -14.33
C ARG A 140 7.41 -25.89 -14.39
N ALA A 141 8.61 -25.32 -14.55
CA ALA A 141 9.87 -26.06 -14.50
C ALA A 141 10.29 -26.48 -13.07
N LEU A 142 10.04 -25.64 -12.06
CA LEU A 142 10.29 -25.97 -10.65
C LEU A 142 9.30 -27.02 -10.10
N GLY A 143 8.03 -26.92 -10.52
CA GLY A 143 6.96 -27.81 -10.09
C GLY A 143 6.60 -27.69 -8.60
N GLY A 144 5.64 -28.53 -8.17
CA GLY A 144 5.23 -28.60 -6.76
C GLY A 144 4.42 -27.39 -6.26
N VAL A 145 3.88 -26.57 -7.15
CA VAL A 145 3.08 -25.38 -6.82
C VAL A 145 1.72 -25.44 -7.54
N LYS A 146 0.63 -25.20 -6.80
CA LYS A 146 -0.75 -25.14 -7.35
C LYS A 146 -1.16 -23.72 -7.75
N ALA A 147 -0.57 -22.72 -7.11
CA ALA A 147 -0.84 -21.31 -7.32
C ALA A 147 0.30 -20.46 -6.72
N SER A 148 0.65 -19.34 -7.35
CA SER A 148 1.77 -18.48 -6.92
C SER A 148 1.44 -17.00 -7.01
N SER A 149 1.69 -16.26 -5.92
CA SER A 149 1.47 -14.81 -5.87
C SER A 149 2.37 -14.09 -6.88
N THR A 150 1.78 -13.26 -7.72
CA THR A 150 2.52 -12.54 -8.77
C THR A 150 2.21 -11.05 -8.71
N LEU A 151 3.21 -10.26 -8.35
CA LEU A 151 3.10 -8.80 -8.25
C LEU A 151 2.88 -8.18 -9.62
N LEU A 152 1.80 -7.39 -9.73
CA LEU A 152 1.52 -6.52 -10.88
C LEU A 152 1.24 -5.11 -10.35
N GLY A 153 2.08 -4.13 -10.65
CA GLY A 153 1.86 -2.76 -10.21
C GLY A 153 0.99 -1.96 -11.17
N VAL A 154 0.11 -1.13 -10.63
CA VAL A 154 -0.73 -0.21 -11.41
C VAL A 154 -0.53 1.21 -10.85
N PRO A 155 0.52 1.93 -11.28
CA PRO A 155 0.90 3.25 -10.76
C PRO A 155 -0.04 4.37 -11.26
N LEU A 156 -1.30 4.31 -10.79
CA LEU A 156 -2.39 5.22 -11.13
C LEU A 156 -2.85 5.97 -9.88
N GLY A 157 -2.98 7.29 -9.95
CA GLY A 157 -3.41 8.11 -8.79
C GLY A 157 -4.34 9.26 -9.16
N HIS A 158 -4.81 9.36 -10.40
CA HIS A 158 -5.57 10.52 -10.86
C HIS A 158 -7.07 10.43 -10.61
N ASN A 159 -7.55 9.32 -10.05
CA ASN A 159 -8.93 9.12 -9.62
C ASN A 159 -9.11 9.34 -8.11
N SER A 160 -8.01 9.51 -7.35
CA SER A 160 -8.03 10.02 -5.98
C SER A 160 -8.70 11.40 -5.89
N SER A 161 -9.58 11.56 -4.91
CA SER A 161 -10.29 12.83 -4.65
C SER A 161 -9.43 13.91 -4.00
N PHE A 162 -8.38 13.53 -3.25
CA PHE A 162 -7.55 14.48 -2.51
C PHE A 162 -6.08 14.53 -2.97
N LEU A 163 -5.36 13.41 -3.00
CA LEU A 163 -3.93 13.38 -3.31
C LEU A 163 -3.56 12.21 -4.23
N GLN A 164 -2.87 12.52 -5.34
CA GLN A 164 -2.48 11.54 -6.37
C GLN A 164 -1.19 10.77 -6.06
N GLY A 165 -0.70 10.87 -4.82
CA GLY A 165 0.54 10.25 -4.35
C GLY A 165 0.60 8.72 -4.43
N PRO A 166 -0.52 7.96 -4.36
CA PRO A 166 -0.50 6.51 -4.57
C PRO A 166 0.09 6.06 -5.91
N ALA A 167 0.09 6.91 -6.95
CA ALA A 167 0.77 6.60 -8.22
C ALA A 167 2.27 6.23 -8.07
N PHE A 168 2.91 6.59 -6.95
CA PHE A 168 4.32 6.28 -6.66
C PHE A 168 4.52 5.05 -5.76
N ALA A 169 3.46 4.36 -5.36
CA ALA A 169 3.50 3.26 -4.39
C ALA A 169 4.15 1.96 -4.88
N PRO A 170 3.87 1.42 -6.09
CA PRO A 170 4.32 0.07 -6.45
C PRO A 170 5.84 -0.14 -6.40
N PRO A 171 6.71 0.82 -6.79
CA PRO A 171 8.16 0.68 -6.61
C PRO A 171 8.59 0.70 -5.14
N ARG A 172 7.92 1.50 -4.30
CA ARG A 172 8.26 1.66 -2.87
C ARG A 172 7.82 0.47 -2.03
N ILE A 173 6.71 -0.16 -2.37
CA ILE A 173 6.29 -1.43 -1.76
C ILE A 173 7.34 -2.51 -2.06
N ARG A 174 7.82 -2.61 -3.30
CA ARG A 174 8.89 -3.58 -3.67
C ARG A 174 10.20 -3.31 -2.95
N GLU A 175 10.62 -2.05 -2.83
CA GLU A 175 11.80 -1.65 -2.06
C GLU A 175 11.69 -2.12 -0.59
N ALA A 176 10.51 -1.97 0.01
CA ALA A 176 10.23 -2.42 1.37
C ALA A 176 10.13 -3.95 1.52
N ILE A 177 9.59 -4.69 0.54
CA ILE A 177 9.58 -6.17 0.53
C ILE A 177 11.00 -6.75 0.58
N TRP A 178 11.93 -6.15 -0.15
CA TRP A 178 13.32 -6.61 -0.26
C TRP A 178 14.31 -5.79 0.58
N CYS A 179 13.82 -5.13 1.62
CA CYS A 179 14.63 -4.30 2.49
C CYS A 179 15.64 -5.13 3.29
N GLY A 180 16.91 -4.71 3.33
CA GLY A 180 17.97 -5.42 4.08
C GLY A 180 17.82 -5.43 5.61
N SER A 181 16.78 -4.78 6.15
CA SER A 181 16.40 -4.85 7.57
C SER A 181 15.44 -5.99 7.89
N THR A 182 14.77 -6.55 6.88
CA THR A 182 13.84 -7.68 7.00
C THR A 182 14.52 -8.98 6.57
N ASN A 183 14.06 -10.11 7.11
CA ASN A 183 14.31 -11.41 6.50
C ASN A 183 13.29 -11.66 5.38
N SER A 184 13.47 -12.75 4.65
CA SER A 184 12.62 -13.15 3.53
C SER A 184 11.53 -14.16 3.89
N SER A 185 11.27 -14.39 5.18
CA SER A 185 10.29 -15.39 5.64
C SER A 185 9.01 -14.72 6.13
N THR A 186 7.85 -15.24 5.73
CA THR A 186 6.53 -14.77 6.20
C THR A 186 6.29 -15.13 7.68
N GLU A 187 5.25 -14.54 8.31
CA GLU A 187 4.89 -14.93 9.70
C GLU A 187 4.48 -16.41 9.82
N GLU A 188 3.98 -17.01 8.73
CA GLU A 188 3.66 -18.45 8.63
C GLU A 188 4.86 -19.32 8.21
N GLY A 189 6.03 -18.72 7.93
CA GLY A 189 7.26 -19.43 7.56
C GLY A 189 7.43 -19.77 6.08
N LYS A 190 6.66 -19.16 5.17
CA LYS A 190 6.88 -19.28 3.71
C LYS A 190 8.07 -18.43 3.29
N GLU A 191 8.87 -18.90 2.34
CA GLU A 191 10.10 -18.23 1.91
C GLU A 191 9.87 -17.39 0.65
N LEU A 192 9.97 -16.06 0.76
CA LEU A 192 9.71 -15.12 -0.33
C LEU A 192 10.75 -15.21 -1.46
N ASN A 193 11.99 -15.63 -1.18
CA ASN A 193 12.97 -15.86 -2.24
C ASN A 193 12.66 -17.08 -3.13
N ASP A 194 11.74 -17.96 -2.71
CA ASP A 194 11.25 -19.04 -3.55
C ASP A 194 10.26 -18.47 -4.59
N PRO A 195 10.55 -18.57 -5.90
CA PRO A 195 9.64 -18.07 -6.94
C PRO A 195 8.25 -18.70 -6.84
N ARG A 196 8.12 -19.91 -6.29
CA ARG A 196 6.82 -20.57 -6.10
C ARG A 196 5.92 -19.82 -5.12
N VAL A 197 6.50 -19.11 -4.15
CA VAL A 197 5.77 -18.27 -3.19
C VAL A 197 5.45 -16.90 -3.78
N LEU A 198 6.45 -16.21 -4.35
CA LEU A 198 6.29 -14.85 -4.88
C LEU A 198 7.09 -14.62 -6.17
N THR A 199 6.42 -14.08 -7.19
CA THR A 199 7.07 -13.51 -8.38
C THR A 199 6.58 -12.08 -8.65
N ASP A 200 7.17 -11.42 -9.66
CA ASP A 200 6.85 -10.05 -10.05
C ASP A 200 6.94 -9.90 -11.57
N VAL A 201 5.90 -9.33 -12.18
CA VAL A 201 5.85 -8.97 -13.61
C VAL A 201 6.10 -7.49 -13.86
N GLY A 202 6.24 -6.69 -12.79
CA GLY A 202 6.47 -5.25 -12.86
C GLY A 202 5.19 -4.44 -12.98
N ASP A 203 5.30 -3.28 -13.61
CA ASP A 203 4.26 -2.25 -13.58
C ASP A 203 3.64 -2.03 -14.96
N VAL A 204 2.32 -1.79 -14.98
CA VAL A 204 1.62 -1.25 -16.15
C VAL A 204 2.15 0.17 -16.42
N PRO A 205 2.61 0.52 -17.64
CA PRO A 205 3.03 1.87 -18.04
C PRO A 205 1.88 2.90 -18.09
N VAL A 206 1.21 3.14 -16.95
CA VAL A 206 0.01 3.99 -16.83
C VAL A 206 0.27 5.41 -17.30
N GLN A 207 1.42 5.99 -16.96
CA GLN A 207 1.71 7.39 -17.27
C GLN A 207 2.02 7.59 -18.76
N GLU A 208 2.68 6.62 -19.39
CA GLU A 208 2.96 6.57 -20.83
C GLU A 208 1.67 6.41 -21.66
N ILE A 209 0.74 5.57 -21.20
CA ILE A 209 -0.58 5.41 -21.83
C ILE A 209 -1.39 6.70 -21.70
N ARG A 210 -1.37 7.36 -20.55
CA ARG A 210 -2.06 8.65 -20.35
C ARG A 210 -1.45 9.79 -21.16
N ASP A 211 -0.12 9.87 -21.29
CA ASP A 211 0.54 10.95 -22.04
C ASP A 211 0.25 10.88 -23.55
N CYS A 212 -0.01 9.69 -24.11
CA CYS A 212 -0.50 9.55 -25.48
C CYS A 212 -2.00 9.81 -25.67
N GLY A 213 -2.69 10.33 -24.65
CA GLY A 213 -4.06 10.85 -24.75
C GLY A 213 -5.16 9.79 -24.79
N VAL A 214 -4.90 8.64 -24.17
CA VAL A 214 -5.89 7.56 -23.99
C VAL A 214 -6.88 7.94 -22.89
N ASP A 215 -8.17 7.70 -23.12
CA ASP A 215 -9.23 7.93 -22.14
C ASP A 215 -9.26 6.88 -21.02
N ASP A 216 -10.00 7.16 -19.94
CA ASP A 216 -10.07 6.27 -18.79
C ASP A 216 -10.75 4.93 -19.09
N ASP A 217 -11.79 4.90 -19.94
CA ASP A 217 -12.45 3.64 -20.33
C ASP A 217 -11.44 2.67 -20.95
N ARG A 218 -10.61 3.18 -21.85
CA ARG A 218 -9.56 2.43 -22.53
C ARG A 218 -8.38 2.11 -21.62
N LEU A 219 -7.96 3.02 -20.74
CA LEU A 219 -6.92 2.78 -19.74
C LEU A 219 -7.33 1.65 -18.76
N MET A 220 -8.56 1.71 -18.23
CA MET A 220 -9.10 0.68 -17.35
C MET A 220 -9.21 -0.69 -18.05
N ASN A 221 -9.47 -0.71 -19.37
CA ASN A 221 -9.39 -1.93 -20.16
C ASN A 221 -7.95 -2.47 -20.26
N VAL A 222 -6.93 -1.63 -20.44
CA VAL A 222 -5.52 -2.08 -20.44
C VAL A 222 -5.11 -2.67 -19.09
N ILE A 223 -5.61 -2.12 -17.97
CA ILE A 223 -5.42 -2.70 -16.64
C ILE A 223 -6.07 -4.08 -16.56
N SER A 224 -7.34 -4.22 -16.99
CA SER A 224 -8.02 -5.51 -17.04
C SER A 224 -7.30 -6.56 -17.90
N GLU A 225 -6.80 -6.19 -19.08
CA GLU A 225 -6.05 -7.11 -19.94
C GLU A 225 -4.67 -7.46 -19.33
N SER A 226 -4.01 -6.53 -18.64
CA SER A 226 -2.75 -6.80 -17.93
C SER A 226 -2.93 -7.86 -16.82
N VAL A 227 -4.06 -7.82 -16.10
CA VAL A 227 -4.43 -8.84 -15.12
C VAL A 227 -4.70 -10.20 -15.79
N LYS A 228 -5.44 -10.21 -16.91
CA LYS A 228 -5.70 -11.44 -17.69
C LYS A 228 -4.42 -12.09 -18.20
N LEU A 229 -3.42 -11.31 -18.63
CA LEU A 229 -2.11 -11.81 -19.06
C LEU A 229 -1.34 -12.52 -17.94
N VAL A 230 -1.48 -12.09 -16.69
CA VAL A 230 -0.93 -12.82 -15.53
C VAL A 230 -1.69 -14.13 -15.33
N MET A 231 -3.03 -14.09 -15.33
CA MET A 231 -3.90 -15.27 -15.15
C MET A 231 -3.89 -16.27 -16.31
N GLU A 232 -3.27 -15.94 -17.44
CA GLU A 232 -3.06 -16.85 -18.58
C GLU A 232 -1.89 -17.81 -18.37
N GLU A 233 -0.94 -17.42 -17.53
CA GLU A 233 0.26 -18.19 -17.25
C GLU A 233 0.06 -19.01 -15.97
N ASP A 234 -0.46 -20.23 -16.12
CA ASP A 234 -0.58 -21.16 -15.00
C ASP A 234 0.80 -21.44 -14.35
N PRO A 235 0.96 -21.36 -13.02
CA PRO A 235 -0.05 -21.20 -11.97
C PRO A 235 -0.06 -19.80 -11.31
N LEU A 236 0.20 -18.72 -12.05
CA LEU A 236 0.28 -17.37 -11.51
C LEU A 236 -1.10 -16.83 -11.08
N ARG A 237 -1.17 -16.21 -9.89
CA ARG A 237 -2.33 -15.47 -9.39
C ARG A 237 -1.95 -14.00 -9.13
N PRO A 238 -2.71 -13.02 -9.63
CA PRO A 238 -2.32 -11.62 -9.56
C PRO A 238 -2.50 -11.05 -8.15
N LEU A 239 -1.44 -10.43 -7.65
CA LEU A 239 -1.42 -9.63 -6.44
C LEU A 239 -1.07 -8.19 -6.85
N VAL A 240 -2.07 -7.33 -6.91
CA VAL A 240 -1.94 -6.02 -7.54
C VAL A 240 -1.42 -5.00 -6.54
N LEU A 241 -0.28 -4.38 -6.86
CA LEU A 241 0.25 -3.27 -6.10
C LEU A 241 -0.33 -1.99 -6.66
N GLY A 242 -1.19 -1.34 -5.89
CA GLY A 242 -1.96 -0.22 -6.39
C GLY A 242 -1.21 1.10 -6.45
N GLY A 243 -1.85 2.04 -7.13
CA GLY A 243 -1.98 3.37 -6.56
C GLY A 243 -3.37 3.51 -5.93
N ASP A 244 -4.22 4.37 -6.49
CA ASP A 244 -5.53 4.70 -5.91
C ASP A 244 -6.56 3.57 -6.03
N HIS A 245 -7.59 3.61 -5.19
CA HIS A 245 -8.61 2.55 -5.08
C HIS A 245 -9.49 2.38 -6.34
N SER A 246 -9.33 3.21 -7.38
CA SER A 246 -10.11 3.02 -8.63
C SER A 246 -9.72 1.75 -9.39
N ILE A 247 -8.51 1.25 -9.19
CA ILE A 247 -7.97 0.10 -9.93
C ILE A 247 -8.63 -1.22 -9.55
N SER A 248 -9.25 -1.33 -8.39
CA SER A 248 -9.91 -2.57 -7.94
C SER A 248 -11.08 -2.92 -8.86
N PHE A 249 -11.74 -1.93 -9.47
CA PHE A 249 -12.78 -2.16 -10.47
C PHE A 249 -12.30 -2.96 -11.71
N PRO A 250 -11.33 -2.47 -12.52
CA PRO A 250 -10.85 -3.23 -13.68
C PRO A 250 -10.14 -4.53 -13.30
N VAL A 251 -9.54 -4.64 -12.11
CA VAL A 251 -8.90 -5.87 -11.64
C VAL A 251 -9.96 -6.94 -11.30
N VAL A 252 -10.94 -6.63 -10.44
CA VAL A 252 -12.03 -7.55 -10.09
C VAL A 252 -12.84 -7.97 -11.31
N ARG A 253 -13.12 -7.02 -12.22
CA ARG A 253 -13.75 -7.30 -13.52
C ARG A 253 -12.95 -8.36 -14.30
N ALA A 254 -11.64 -8.18 -14.45
CA ALA A 254 -10.78 -9.10 -15.18
C ALA A 254 -10.75 -10.50 -14.57
N VAL A 255 -10.66 -10.59 -13.24
CA VAL A 255 -10.66 -11.86 -12.49
C VAL A 255 -11.99 -12.59 -12.68
N SER A 256 -13.12 -11.90 -12.51
CA SER A 256 -14.46 -12.47 -12.67
C SER A 256 -14.74 -12.91 -14.12
N GLU A 257 -14.33 -12.12 -15.11
CA GLU A 257 -14.41 -12.49 -16.53
C GLU A 257 -13.55 -13.72 -16.85
N LYS A 258 -12.29 -13.76 -16.39
CA LYS A 258 -11.34 -14.85 -16.69
C LYS A 258 -11.75 -16.17 -16.05
N LEU A 259 -12.31 -16.13 -14.83
CA LEU A 259 -12.84 -17.32 -14.14
C LEU A 259 -14.26 -17.70 -14.62
N GLY A 260 -14.93 -16.82 -15.36
CA GLY A 260 -16.28 -17.06 -15.91
C GLY A 260 -17.37 -17.09 -14.83
N GLY A 261 -17.36 -16.14 -13.90
CA GLY A 261 -18.39 -15.98 -12.87
C GLY A 261 -17.99 -15.03 -11.74
N PRO A 262 -18.92 -14.68 -10.84
CA PRO A 262 -18.63 -13.78 -9.73
C PRO A 262 -17.69 -14.41 -8.69
N VAL A 263 -17.09 -13.55 -7.87
CA VAL A 263 -16.32 -13.89 -6.67
C VAL A 263 -17.03 -13.39 -5.41
N ASP A 264 -16.61 -13.82 -4.23
CA ASP A 264 -16.87 -13.06 -2.99
C ASP A 264 -15.71 -12.12 -2.73
N ILE A 265 -15.95 -10.99 -2.04
CA ILE A 265 -14.91 -9.99 -1.75
C ILE A 265 -14.83 -9.71 -0.26
N LEU A 266 -13.62 -9.80 0.29
CA LEU A 266 -13.22 -9.16 1.54
C LEU A 266 -12.58 -7.81 1.20
N HIS A 267 -13.14 -6.73 1.76
CA HIS A 267 -12.70 -5.36 1.54
C HIS A 267 -12.32 -4.74 2.89
N LEU A 268 -11.04 -4.39 3.06
CA LEU A 268 -10.52 -3.74 4.27
C LEU A 268 -10.27 -2.27 3.95
N ASP A 269 -11.02 -1.36 4.57
CA ASP A 269 -11.02 0.08 4.23
C ASP A 269 -11.65 0.93 5.36
N ALA A 270 -11.26 2.20 5.53
CA ALA A 270 -11.99 3.17 6.34
C ALA A 270 -13.28 3.66 5.66
N HIS A 271 -13.34 3.59 4.33
CA HIS A 271 -14.35 4.09 3.41
C HIS A 271 -15.12 2.94 2.74
N PRO A 272 -16.37 3.16 2.29
CA PRO A 272 -17.13 2.12 1.61
C PRO A 272 -16.95 2.13 0.08
N ASP A 273 -16.33 3.15 -0.51
CA ASP A 273 -16.02 3.30 -1.94
C ASP A 273 -17.13 2.93 -2.93
N ILE A 274 -18.37 3.24 -2.52
CA ILE A 274 -19.62 2.82 -3.14
C ILE A 274 -20.51 4.00 -3.57
N TYR A 275 -19.95 5.22 -3.67
CA TYR A 275 -20.66 6.36 -4.25
C TYR A 275 -21.08 6.03 -5.68
N HIS A 276 -22.27 6.46 -6.11
CA HIS A 276 -22.71 6.14 -7.46
C HIS A 276 -21.84 6.87 -8.51
N CYS A 277 -21.48 8.14 -8.29
CA CYS A 277 -20.55 8.86 -9.15
C CYS A 277 -19.93 10.04 -8.39
N PHE A 278 -18.82 9.80 -7.68
CA PHE A 278 -18.18 10.83 -6.86
C PHE A 278 -17.59 11.95 -7.74
N GLU A 279 -17.96 13.20 -7.45
CA GLU A 279 -17.56 14.42 -8.20
C GLU A 279 -17.75 14.34 -9.73
N GLY A 280 -18.67 13.50 -10.20
CA GLY A 280 -18.91 13.29 -11.64
C GLY A 280 -17.91 12.36 -12.33
N ASN A 281 -16.93 11.81 -11.61
CA ASN A 281 -16.02 10.80 -12.13
C ASN A 281 -16.53 9.38 -11.79
N LYS A 282 -17.01 8.64 -12.81
CA LYS A 282 -17.48 7.25 -12.66
C LYS A 282 -16.37 6.28 -12.20
N TYR A 283 -15.11 6.65 -12.41
CA TYR A 283 -13.90 5.95 -12.00
C TYR A 283 -13.22 6.55 -10.78
N SER A 284 -13.85 7.50 -10.06
CA SER A 284 -13.30 7.95 -8.78
C SER A 284 -13.01 6.76 -7.88
N HIS A 285 -11.89 6.81 -7.14
CA HIS A 285 -11.52 5.76 -6.20
C HIS A 285 -12.68 5.39 -5.27
N ALA A 286 -13.31 6.42 -4.68
CA ALA A 286 -14.54 6.38 -3.88
C ALA A 286 -15.81 5.81 -4.55
N SER A 287 -15.72 5.35 -5.80
CA SER A 287 -16.84 4.76 -6.57
C SER A 287 -16.51 3.38 -7.15
N SER A 288 -15.34 2.80 -6.85
CA SER A 288 -14.86 1.52 -7.39
C SER A 288 -15.81 0.36 -7.10
N PHE A 289 -16.28 0.21 -5.86
CA PHE A 289 -17.20 -0.86 -5.47
C PHE A 289 -18.61 -0.67 -6.01
N ALA A 290 -19.05 0.57 -6.26
CA ALA A 290 -20.29 0.79 -7.00
C ALA A 290 -20.20 0.20 -8.41
N ARG A 291 -19.08 0.40 -9.12
CA ARG A 291 -18.84 -0.22 -10.44
C ARG A 291 -18.75 -1.75 -10.37
N ILE A 292 -18.10 -2.30 -9.34
CA ILE A 292 -17.99 -3.76 -9.12
C ILE A 292 -19.37 -4.39 -8.94
N MET A 293 -20.20 -3.82 -8.06
CA MET A 293 -21.56 -4.35 -7.77
C MET A 293 -22.53 -4.13 -8.94
N GLU A 294 -22.43 -3.00 -9.66
CA GLU A 294 -23.25 -2.73 -10.87
C GLU A 294 -22.93 -3.71 -12.00
N GLY A 295 -21.68 -4.15 -12.15
CA GLY A 295 -21.26 -5.15 -13.13
C GLY A 295 -21.53 -6.60 -12.74
N GLY A 296 -21.98 -6.86 -11.51
CA GLY A 296 -22.29 -8.22 -11.03
C GLY A 296 -21.07 -9.13 -10.84
N TYR A 297 -19.86 -8.56 -10.73
CA TYR A 297 -18.61 -9.33 -10.56
C TYR A 297 -18.43 -9.89 -9.14
N ALA A 298 -19.18 -9.36 -8.17
CA ALA A 298 -19.18 -9.80 -6.79
C ALA A 298 -20.56 -10.35 -6.37
N ARG A 299 -20.56 -11.44 -5.61
CA ARG A 299 -21.77 -12.00 -4.96
C ARG A 299 -21.94 -11.43 -3.55
N ARG A 300 -20.94 -11.61 -2.69
CA ARG A 300 -20.85 -10.97 -1.36
C ARG A 300 -19.74 -9.93 -1.38
N LEU A 301 -19.97 -8.81 -0.70
CA LEU A 301 -18.97 -7.79 -0.41
C LEU A 301 -19.01 -7.52 1.09
N LEU A 302 -17.93 -7.88 1.79
CA LEU A 302 -17.76 -7.65 3.22
C LEU A 302 -16.78 -6.50 3.41
N GLN A 303 -17.27 -5.37 3.91
CA GLN A 303 -16.46 -4.17 4.13
C GLN A 303 -16.13 -4.05 5.62
N VAL A 304 -14.85 -4.00 5.97
CA VAL A 304 -14.36 -4.08 7.36
C VAL A 304 -13.36 -2.95 7.63
N GLY A 305 -13.53 -2.26 8.76
CA GLY A 305 -12.74 -1.07 9.09
C GLY A 305 -13.49 0.26 8.88
N ILE A 306 -14.73 0.17 8.38
CA ILE A 306 -15.55 1.32 7.96
C ILE A 306 -15.75 2.30 9.12
N ARG A 307 -15.43 3.56 8.87
CA ARG A 307 -15.59 4.65 9.86
C ARG A 307 -15.90 6.01 9.21
N SER A 308 -15.53 6.21 7.95
CA SER A 308 -15.97 7.34 7.13
C SER A 308 -17.07 6.89 6.15
N ILE A 309 -18.34 6.98 6.58
CA ILE A 309 -19.50 6.52 5.78
C ILE A 309 -20.69 7.47 5.86
N THR A 310 -21.10 7.99 4.70
CA THR A 310 -22.24 8.90 4.54
C THR A 310 -23.57 8.15 4.43
N LYS A 311 -24.68 8.90 4.40
CA LYS A 311 -26.02 8.34 4.16
C LYS A 311 -26.10 7.62 2.80
N GLU A 312 -25.48 8.18 1.75
CA GLU A 312 -25.42 7.53 0.43
C GLU A 312 -24.70 6.19 0.50
N GLY A 313 -23.53 6.12 1.16
CA GLY A 313 -22.78 4.87 1.31
C GLY A 313 -23.58 3.74 2.00
N ARG A 314 -24.48 4.09 2.92
CA ARG A 314 -25.41 3.14 3.58
C ARG A 314 -26.59 2.76 2.69
N GLU A 315 -27.13 3.71 1.94
CA GLU A 315 -28.23 3.46 1.00
C GLU A 315 -27.78 2.58 -0.18
N GLN A 316 -26.58 2.83 -0.71
CA GLN A 316 -25.90 2.00 -1.70
C GLN A 316 -25.50 0.63 -1.13
N GLY A 317 -24.94 0.57 0.08
CA GLY A 317 -24.65 -0.69 0.76
C GLY A 317 -25.91 -1.57 0.90
N LYS A 318 -27.02 -0.99 1.35
CA LYS A 318 -28.32 -1.67 1.42
C LYS A 318 -28.86 -2.08 0.04
N ARG A 319 -28.69 -1.24 -0.99
CA ARG A 319 -29.13 -1.51 -2.37
C ARG A 319 -28.44 -2.74 -2.97
N PHE A 320 -27.14 -2.89 -2.73
CA PHE A 320 -26.33 -3.99 -3.27
C PHE A 320 -26.18 -5.19 -2.33
N GLY A 321 -26.75 -5.15 -1.11
CA GLY A 321 -26.68 -6.26 -0.15
C GLY A 321 -25.31 -6.40 0.53
N VAL A 322 -24.59 -5.28 0.70
CA VAL A 322 -23.23 -5.23 1.26
C VAL A 322 -23.23 -5.41 2.78
N GLU A 323 -22.29 -6.20 3.28
CA GLU A 323 -22.07 -6.45 4.70
C GLU A 323 -21.07 -5.41 5.24
N GLN A 324 -21.56 -4.32 5.82
CA GLN A 324 -20.76 -3.16 6.27
C GLN A 324 -20.46 -3.23 7.78
N TYR A 325 -19.23 -3.62 8.13
CA TYR A 325 -18.74 -3.73 9.51
C TYR A 325 -18.00 -2.45 9.93
N GLU A 326 -18.69 -1.63 10.72
CA GLU A 326 -18.16 -0.34 11.17
C GLU A 326 -17.29 -0.46 12.43
N MET A 327 -16.23 0.34 12.54
CA MET A 327 -15.32 0.32 13.70
C MET A 327 -16.02 0.54 15.05
N ARG A 328 -17.13 1.30 15.06
CA ARG A 328 -17.98 1.50 16.26
C ARG A 328 -18.63 0.22 16.81
N THR A 329 -18.69 -0.87 16.04
CA THR A 329 -19.15 -2.19 16.49
C THR A 329 -18.05 -3.25 16.51
N PHE A 330 -16.82 -2.92 16.10
CA PHE A 330 -15.70 -3.87 15.98
C PHE A 330 -15.48 -4.72 17.24
N SER A 331 -15.57 -4.18 18.46
CA SER A 331 -15.43 -4.97 19.70
C SER A 331 -16.42 -6.13 19.84
N ARG A 332 -17.57 -6.08 19.15
CA ARG A 332 -18.56 -7.17 19.07
C ARG A 332 -18.33 -8.05 17.85
N ASP A 333 -18.00 -7.43 16.73
CA ASP A 333 -17.90 -8.11 15.43
C ASP A 333 -16.55 -8.83 15.25
N ARG A 334 -15.51 -8.43 16.02
CA ARG A 334 -14.15 -8.99 16.00
C ARG A 334 -14.13 -10.51 16.06
N GLN A 335 -14.91 -11.13 16.95
CA GLN A 335 -14.97 -12.59 17.03
C GLN A 335 -15.54 -13.24 15.76
N LEU A 336 -16.47 -12.60 15.05
CA LEU A 336 -16.99 -13.08 13.77
C LEU A 336 -15.99 -12.86 12.63
N LEU A 337 -15.24 -11.75 12.67
CA LEU A 337 -14.27 -11.37 11.63
C LEU A 337 -12.97 -12.19 11.71
N GLU A 338 -12.48 -12.43 12.93
CA GLU A 338 -11.33 -13.32 13.19
C GLU A 338 -11.73 -14.80 13.05
N ASN A 339 -12.99 -15.15 13.31
CA ASN A 339 -13.55 -16.49 13.06
C ASN A 339 -14.54 -16.49 11.90
N LEU A 340 -14.15 -15.91 10.75
CA LEU A 340 -14.77 -16.26 9.45
C LEU A 340 -14.61 -17.78 9.13
N VAL A 341 -13.86 -18.48 10.00
CA VAL A 341 -13.71 -19.92 10.16
C VAL A 341 -14.17 -20.36 11.56
N SER A 342 -15.33 -21.02 11.66
CA SER A 342 -15.53 -22.24 12.48
C SER A 342 -16.99 -22.70 12.58
N PRO A 343 -17.31 -23.98 12.31
CA PRO A 343 -18.60 -24.61 12.63
C PRO A 343 -18.61 -25.39 13.96
N SER A 344 -17.65 -25.14 14.89
CA SER A 344 -17.34 -26.06 16.01
C SER A 344 -17.36 -25.44 17.40
N LEU A 345 -18.35 -24.60 17.72
CA LEU A 345 -18.76 -24.38 19.11
C LEU A 345 -19.87 -25.39 19.48
N PRO A 346 -19.75 -26.15 20.59
CA PRO A 346 -20.81 -27.05 21.02
C PRO A 346 -22.12 -26.32 21.29
N LEU A 347 -23.24 -26.89 20.82
CA LEU A 347 -24.59 -26.32 20.90
C LEU A 347 -25.14 -26.16 22.34
N SER A 348 -24.33 -26.46 23.37
CA SER A 348 -24.71 -26.51 24.78
C SER A 348 -24.59 -25.19 25.55
N LEU A 349 -23.97 -24.15 24.98
CA LEU A 349 -23.75 -22.86 25.67
C LEU A 349 -24.63 -21.69 25.18
N PHE A 350 -25.47 -21.89 24.16
CA PHE A 350 -26.26 -20.82 23.54
C PHE A 350 -27.79 -20.91 23.79
N PHE A 351 -28.18 -21.28 25.02
CA PHE A 351 -29.59 -21.28 25.45
C PHE A 351 -29.89 -20.27 26.57
N SER A 352 -29.71 -18.98 26.28
CA SER A 352 -30.63 -17.94 26.79
C SER A 352 -30.64 -16.71 25.87
N GLN A 353 -31.85 -16.32 25.44
CA GLN A 353 -32.21 -15.01 24.85
C GLN A 353 -31.22 -14.43 23.81
N THR A 354 -31.37 -14.73 22.52
CA THR A 354 -32.39 -14.01 21.70
C THR A 354 -32.58 -14.61 20.30
N ARG A 355 -33.77 -14.34 19.74
CA ARG A 355 -34.34 -14.75 18.44
C ARG A 355 -33.35 -15.02 17.29
N ALA A 356 -33.34 -16.27 16.84
CA ALA A 356 -33.42 -16.67 15.43
C ALA A 356 -32.61 -15.87 14.39
N CYS A 357 -31.28 -15.88 14.52
CA CYS A 357 -30.39 -15.83 13.36
C CYS A 357 -29.88 -17.25 13.12
N THR A 358 -30.31 -17.90 12.04
CA THR A 358 -29.70 -19.16 11.59
C THR A 358 -28.25 -18.92 11.24
N HIS A 359 -27.33 -19.45 12.07
CA HIS A 359 -25.89 -19.43 11.83
C HIS A 359 -25.54 -20.26 10.59
N HIS A 360 -25.69 -19.67 9.40
CA HIS A 360 -24.96 -20.11 8.22
C HIS A 360 -23.48 -19.75 8.41
N THR A 361 -22.61 -20.71 8.13
CA THR A 361 -21.16 -20.56 8.20
C THR A 361 -20.69 -19.45 7.24
N CYS A 362 -20.09 -18.39 7.77
CA CYS A 362 -19.71 -17.18 7.03
C CYS A 362 -18.45 -17.34 6.15
N LYS A 363 -18.21 -18.53 5.57
CA LYS A 363 -17.12 -18.74 4.64
C LYS A 363 -17.33 -17.95 3.35
N LEU A 364 -16.26 -17.34 2.85
CA LEU A 364 -16.25 -16.71 1.53
C LEU A 364 -15.83 -17.73 0.47
N GLY A 365 -16.34 -17.59 -0.75
CA GLY A 365 -15.96 -18.42 -1.90
C GLY A 365 -16.83 -19.65 -2.14
N GLU A 366 -17.53 -20.19 -1.13
CA GLU A 366 -18.38 -21.38 -1.30
C GLU A 366 -19.53 -21.10 -2.30
N GLY A 367 -19.52 -21.79 -3.45
CA GLY A 367 -20.52 -21.64 -4.51
C GLY A 367 -20.27 -20.48 -5.51
N VAL A 368 -19.08 -19.87 -5.49
CA VAL A 368 -18.61 -18.88 -6.48
C VAL A 368 -17.21 -19.27 -7.00
N LYS A 369 -16.58 -18.42 -7.81
CA LYS A 369 -15.30 -18.72 -8.47
C LYS A 369 -14.06 -18.62 -7.58
N GLY A 370 -14.21 -18.10 -6.37
CA GLY A 370 -13.13 -17.85 -5.41
C GLY A 370 -13.39 -16.58 -4.62
N VAL A 371 -12.35 -16.09 -3.96
CA VAL A 371 -12.38 -14.87 -3.14
C VAL A 371 -11.35 -13.87 -3.65
N TYR A 372 -11.78 -12.61 -3.74
CA TYR A 372 -10.90 -11.46 -3.91
C TYR A 372 -10.67 -10.79 -2.56
N ILE A 373 -9.44 -10.34 -2.30
CA ILE A 373 -9.13 -9.53 -1.11
C ILE A 373 -8.66 -8.17 -1.59
N SER A 374 -9.32 -7.11 -1.14
CA SER A 374 -8.91 -5.74 -1.41
C SER A 374 -8.55 -5.05 -0.09
N VAL A 375 -7.37 -4.43 -0.05
CA VAL A 375 -6.85 -3.79 1.16
C VAL A 375 -6.45 -2.36 0.87
N ASP A 376 -7.32 -1.43 1.23
CA ASP A 376 -6.92 -0.05 1.44
C ASP A 376 -5.98 -0.01 2.65
N VAL A 377 -4.83 0.63 2.48
CA VAL A 377 -3.89 0.81 3.59
C VAL A 377 -4.46 1.71 4.69
N ASP A 378 -5.46 2.56 4.37
CA ASP A 378 -6.17 3.38 5.35
C ASP A 378 -7.18 2.61 6.23
N CYS A 379 -7.42 1.32 5.97
CA CYS A 379 -8.19 0.48 6.89
C CYS A 379 -7.57 0.45 8.30
N LEU A 380 -6.24 0.62 8.36
CA LEU A 380 -5.44 0.76 9.56
C LEU A 380 -5.61 2.14 10.20
N ASP A 381 -5.44 2.21 11.52
CA ASP A 381 -5.35 3.50 12.18
C ASP A 381 -4.12 4.29 11.66
N PRO A 382 -4.21 5.61 11.44
CA PRO A 382 -3.09 6.45 11.01
C PRO A 382 -1.86 6.40 11.94
N ALA A 383 -1.98 5.91 13.18
CA ALA A 383 -0.84 5.59 14.03
C ALA A 383 0.05 4.45 13.48
N PHE A 384 -0.53 3.53 12.71
CA PHE A 384 0.18 2.44 12.02
C PHE A 384 0.45 2.77 10.54
N ALA A 385 -0.48 3.48 9.88
CA ALA A 385 -0.38 3.82 8.45
C ALA A 385 -0.59 5.32 8.18
N PRO A 386 0.35 6.20 8.57
CA PRO A 386 0.25 7.64 8.31
C PRO A 386 0.44 8.00 6.82
N GLY A 387 1.06 7.12 6.03
CA GLY A 387 1.32 7.29 4.62
C GLY A 387 0.12 6.98 3.74
N VAL A 388 -1.00 7.65 3.97
CA VAL A 388 -2.23 7.54 3.17
C VAL A 388 -2.74 8.92 2.77
N SER A 389 -3.60 8.96 1.75
CA SER A 389 -4.24 10.20 1.31
C SER A 389 -5.30 10.67 2.32
N HIS A 390 -6.07 9.73 2.89
CA HIS A 390 -7.21 10.00 3.78
C HIS A 390 -6.90 9.58 5.22
N ILE A 391 -6.60 10.56 6.08
CA ILE A 391 -6.27 10.31 7.49
C ILE A 391 -7.55 10.25 8.32
N GLU A 392 -8.03 9.03 8.61
CA GLU A 392 -9.24 8.78 9.39
C GLU A 392 -8.92 8.03 10.70
N PRO A 393 -8.91 8.69 11.87
CA PRO A 393 -8.59 8.06 13.16
C PRO A 393 -9.60 7.01 13.64
N GLY A 394 -9.17 6.12 14.54
CA GLY A 394 -10.00 5.05 15.09
C GLY A 394 -10.06 3.81 14.19
N GLY A 395 -8.98 3.53 13.47
CA GLY A 395 -8.87 2.39 12.54
C GLY A 395 -8.42 1.08 13.18
N LEU A 396 -8.16 0.08 12.32
CA LEU A 396 -7.67 -1.23 12.75
C LEU A 396 -6.21 -1.16 13.20
N SER A 397 -5.79 -2.04 14.12
CA SER A 397 -4.35 -2.28 14.31
C SER A 397 -3.83 -3.23 13.22
N PHE A 398 -2.53 -3.15 12.92
CA PHE A 398 -1.90 -4.05 11.95
C PHE A 398 -2.10 -5.54 12.31
N ARG A 399 -2.11 -5.87 13.62
CA ARG A 399 -2.39 -7.23 14.08
C ARG A 399 -3.84 -7.63 13.79
N ASN A 400 -4.83 -6.74 13.92
CA ASN A 400 -6.22 -7.08 13.55
C ASN A 400 -6.37 -7.44 12.07
N VAL A 401 -5.67 -6.73 11.18
CA VAL A 401 -5.68 -7.06 9.74
C VAL A 401 -5.04 -8.42 9.50
N LEU A 402 -3.88 -8.71 10.12
CA LEU A 402 -3.27 -10.04 10.03
C LEU A 402 -4.17 -11.14 10.62
N ASP A 403 -4.79 -10.91 11.78
CA ASP A 403 -5.68 -11.87 12.43
C ASP A 403 -6.90 -12.19 11.55
N ILE A 404 -7.43 -11.23 10.79
CA ILE A 404 -8.52 -11.46 9.82
C ILE A 404 -8.01 -12.24 8.58
N LEU A 405 -6.86 -11.85 8.03
CA LEU A 405 -6.32 -12.43 6.79
C LEU A 405 -5.81 -13.87 6.98
N GLN A 406 -5.06 -14.14 8.06
CA GLN A 406 -4.48 -15.46 8.36
C GLN A 406 -5.57 -16.49 8.73
N ASN A 407 -6.66 -16.06 9.39
CA ASN A 407 -7.77 -16.94 9.73
C ASN A 407 -8.83 -17.06 8.62
N LEU A 408 -8.64 -16.47 7.44
CA LEU A 408 -9.58 -16.58 6.33
C LEU A 408 -9.38 -17.89 5.55
N GLN A 409 -10.28 -18.88 5.73
CA GLN A 409 -10.35 -20.02 4.79
C GLN A 409 -11.09 -19.61 3.51
N ALA A 410 -10.33 -19.38 2.45
CA ALA A 410 -10.82 -19.01 1.14
C ALA A 410 -9.90 -19.53 0.03
N ASP A 411 -10.45 -19.82 -1.15
CA ASP A 411 -9.65 -19.93 -2.38
C ASP A 411 -9.38 -18.50 -2.90
N VAL A 412 -8.30 -17.88 -2.44
CA VAL A 412 -7.92 -16.50 -2.77
C VAL A 412 -7.38 -16.44 -4.21
N VAL A 413 -8.22 -16.03 -5.16
CA VAL A 413 -7.89 -16.06 -6.60
C VAL A 413 -7.06 -14.87 -7.06
N ALA A 414 -7.19 -13.73 -6.38
CA ALA A 414 -6.43 -12.51 -6.61
C ALA A 414 -6.61 -11.56 -5.41
N ALA A 415 -5.75 -10.55 -5.31
CA ALA A 415 -5.89 -9.50 -4.31
C ALA A 415 -5.26 -8.18 -4.78
N ASP A 416 -5.55 -7.07 -4.08
CA ASP A 416 -4.85 -5.80 -4.21
C ASP A 416 -4.45 -5.19 -2.84
N VAL A 417 -3.46 -4.29 -2.90
CA VAL A 417 -3.06 -3.40 -1.79
C VAL A 417 -2.93 -1.99 -2.37
N VAL A 418 -3.77 -1.06 -1.92
CA VAL A 418 -4.01 0.25 -2.56
C VAL A 418 -3.83 1.42 -1.58
N GLU A 419 -3.88 2.66 -2.10
CA GLU A 419 -3.89 3.95 -1.36
C GLU A 419 -2.71 4.24 -0.42
N PHE A 420 -1.71 3.35 -0.32
CA PHE A 420 -0.39 3.74 0.20
C PHE A 420 0.12 4.95 -0.58
N ASN A 421 0.39 6.05 0.12
CA ASN A 421 0.85 7.30 -0.43
C ASN A 421 2.26 7.63 0.09
N PRO A 422 3.33 7.31 -0.68
CA PRO A 422 4.72 7.55 -0.26
C PRO A 422 5.08 9.03 -0.03
N GLN A 423 4.23 9.97 -0.45
CA GLN A 423 4.44 11.41 -0.22
C GLN A 423 3.85 11.88 1.13
N ARG A 424 3.10 11.01 1.81
CA ARG A 424 2.48 11.25 3.11
C ARG A 424 3.11 10.41 4.23
N ASP A 425 3.93 9.43 3.87
CA ASP A 425 4.60 8.52 4.80
C ASP A 425 5.65 9.23 5.67
N THR A 426 6.12 8.53 6.71
CA THR A 426 7.25 8.96 7.53
C THR A 426 8.54 9.01 6.71
N VAL A 427 9.53 9.77 7.20
CA VAL A 427 10.86 9.88 6.55
C VAL A 427 11.59 8.54 6.44
N ASP A 428 11.25 7.58 7.30
CA ASP A 428 11.83 6.22 7.36
C ASP A 428 11.02 5.19 6.55
N GLY A 429 9.91 5.59 5.89
CA GLY A 429 9.09 4.69 5.06
C GLY A 429 8.26 3.68 5.87
N MET A 430 7.72 4.08 7.02
CA MET A 430 6.99 3.15 7.91
C MET A 430 5.78 2.50 7.23
N THR A 431 5.02 3.27 6.45
CA THR A 431 3.84 2.76 5.74
C THR A 431 4.23 1.93 4.52
N ALA A 432 5.40 2.17 3.92
CA ALA A 432 5.97 1.26 2.92
C ALA A 432 6.22 -0.14 3.51
N MET A 433 6.77 -0.23 4.72
CA MET A 433 6.97 -1.52 5.42
C MET A 433 5.65 -2.20 5.78
N VAL A 434 4.62 -1.44 6.17
CA VAL A 434 3.25 -1.93 6.38
C VAL A 434 2.68 -2.51 5.09
N ALA A 435 2.71 -1.74 4.00
CA ALA A 435 2.21 -2.14 2.68
C ALA A 435 2.98 -3.32 2.07
N ALA A 436 4.28 -3.47 2.38
CA ALA A 436 5.08 -4.64 1.99
C ALA A 436 4.74 -5.90 2.79
N LYS A 437 4.37 -5.75 4.07
CA LYS A 437 4.06 -6.88 4.95
C LYS A 437 2.64 -7.42 4.76
N LEU A 438 1.71 -6.65 4.21
CA LEU A 438 0.36 -7.12 3.86
C LEU A 438 0.39 -8.28 2.81
N PRO A 439 1.05 -8.14 1.63
CA PRO A 439 1.33 -9.21 0.68
C PRO A 439 1.94 -10.48 1.29
N ALA A 440 2.93 -10.29 2.17
CA ALA A 440 3.67 -11.39 2.78
C ALA A 440 2.95 -12.04 3.97
N GLY A 441 1.97 -11.36 4.57
CA GLY A 441 1.47 -11.71 5.90
C GLY A 441 0.20 -12.55 5.94
N GLY A 442 -0.58 -12.65 4.85
CA GLY A 442 -1.95 -13.17 4.97
C GLY A 442 -2.68 -13.55 3.67
N ALA A 443 -1.99 -13.95 2.61
CA ALA A 443 -2.63 -14.60 1.46
C ALA A 443 -2.41 -16.13 1.55
N PRO A 444 -3.34 -16.91 2.14
CA PRO A 444 -3.27 -18.38 2.13
C PRO A 444 -3.62 -18.93 0.74
N ILE A 445 -2.74 -18.68 -0.24
CA ILE A 445 -2.87 -19.28 -1.55
C ILE A 445 -2.49 -20.77 -1.43
N ALA A 446 -3.43 -21.62 -1.85
CA ALA A 446 -3.57 -23.04 -1.48
C ALA A 446 -2.28 -23.88 -1.43
N GLU A 447 -1.99 -24.45 -0.26
CA GLU A 447 -1.00 -25.51 -0.09
C GLU A 447 -1.49 -26.87 -0.62
N GLU A 448 -0.55 -27.72 -1.03
CA GLU A 448 -0.49 -29.11 -0.55
C GLU A 448 0.89 -29.73 -0.82
N ASN A 449 1.49 -30.31 0.23
CA ASN A 449 2.60 -31.28 0.19
C ASN A 449 3.93 -30.85 -0.45
N MET A 450 4.71 -30.06 0.29
CA MET A 450 6.18 -29.91 0.13
C MET A 450 6.96 -31.15 0.63
N ASP A 451 6.45 -32.36 0.38
CA ASP A 451 7.00 -33.63 0.87
C ASP A 451 7.70 -34.43 -0.26
N LYS A 452 8.27 -33.71 -1.23
CA LYS A 452 9.13 -34.27 -2.27
C LYS A 452 10.48 -33.54 -2.26
N PRO A 453 11.61 -34.26 -2.09
CA PRO A 453 12.91 -33.64 -2.10
C PRO A 453 13.18 -32.99 -3.46
N VAL A 454 13.72 -31.78 -3.42
CA VAL A 454 14.27 -31.09 -4.60
C VAL A 454 15.36 -31.99 -5.21
N PRO A 455 15.29 -32.35 -6.50
CA PRO A 455 16.40 -33.05 -7.14
C PRO A 455 17.64 -32.15 -7.11
N GLU A 456 18.79 -32.68 -6.70
CA GLU A 456 20.10 -31.99 -6.75
C GLU A 456 20.58 -31.78 -8.20
N LEU A 457 19.88 -30.93 -8.95
CA LEU A 457 20.35 -30.37 -10.21
C LEU A 457 21.33 -29.22 -9.92
N PHE A 458 22.51 -29.57 -9.39
CA PHE A 458 23.82 -28.96 -9.68
C PHE A 458 24.90 -29.55 -8.75
N SER A 459 25.18 -30.85 -8.89
CA SER A 459 26.37 -31.49 -8.32
C SER A 459 27.24 -32.11 -9.41
N ALA A 460 28.48 -31.62 -9.50
CA ALA A 460 29.63 -32.22 -10.20
C ALA A 460 29.37 -32.95 -11.55
N ALA A 461 29.33 -32.20 -12.65
CA ALA A 461 29.68 -32.74 -13.96
C ALA A 461 31.20 -33.02 -14.02
N GLY A 462 31.62 -34.13 -13.42
CA GLY A 462 33.00 -34.60 -13.45
C GLY A 462 33.41 -35.02 -14.87
N VAL A 463 34.50 -34.44 -15.36
CA VAL A 463 35.10 -34.83 -16.65
C VAL A 463 35.72 -36.22 -16.51
N SER A 464 35.06 -37.25 -17.02
CA SER A 464 35.60 -38.61 -17.14
C SER A 464 35.98 -38.92 -18.59
N GLU A 465 37.28 -39.07 -18.84
CA GLU A 465 37.78 -39.52 -20.14
C GLU A 465 37.40 -40.99 -20.41
N ALA A 466 36.69 -41.24 -21.50
CA ALA A 466 36.56 -42.59 -22.06
C ALA A 466 37.52 -42.76 -23.26
N LYS A 467 38.41 -43.76 -23.19
CA LYS A 467 39.39 -44.07 -24.24
C LYS A 467 38.89 -45.11 -25.23
N ASN A 468 39.55 -45.12 -26.40
CA ASN A 468 39.51 -46.09 -27.51
C ASN A 468 38.36 -45.84 -28.53
N SER A 469 38.57 -45.95 -29.85
CA SER A 469 39.67 -46.61 -30.58
C SER A 469 39.96 -46.05 -31.99
N ILE A 470 41.25 -46.01 -32.36
CA ILE A 470 41.83 -46.31 -33.70
C ILE A 470 41.32 -45.51 -34.92
N CYS A 471 42.18 -44.64 -35.50
CA CYS A 471 42.83 -44.93 -36.80
C CYS A 471 43.98 -43.97 -37.18
N ALA A 472 45.04 -44.54 -37.79
CA ALA A 472 46.07 -43.94 -38.67
C ALA A 472 46.97 -42.75 -38.22
N THR A 473 48.22 -42.81 -38.67
CA THR A 473 49.37 -41.89 -38.43
C THR A 473 49.65 -41.05 -39.72
N PRO A 474 50.73 -40.21 -39.89
CA PRO A 474 51.94 -40.04 -39.07
C PRO A 474 52.63 -38.65 -38.94
N ARG A 475 53.68 -38.60 -38.08
CA ARG A 475 54.77 -37.56 -37.93
C ARG A 475 54.32 -36.23 -37.26
N THR A 476 55.10 -35.60 -36.37
CA THR A 476 56.57 -35.40 -36.38
C THR A 476 57.21 -35.32 -34.95
N ARG A 477 58.55 -35.44 -34.86
CA ARG A 477 59.42 -35.46 -33.65
C ARG A 477 59.44 -34.16 -32.82
N MET A 478 59.60 -34.28 -31.48
CA MET A 478 60.75 -33.87 -30.62
C MET A 478 60.47 -34.31 -29.16
N LEU A 479 61.36 -35.01 -28.42
CA LEU A 479 62.47 -34.51 -27.57
C LEU A 479 62.00 -33.41 -26.57
N ARG A 480 62.20 -33.46 -25.23
CA ARG A 480 63.25 -34.12 -24.42
C ARG A 480 62.90 -34.17 -22.89
N THR A 481 63.27 -35.26 -22.21
CA THR A 481 63.82 -35.41 -20.82
C THR A 481 63.28 -34.69 -19.55
N PHE A 482 62.86 -35.49 -18.54
CA PHE A 482 63.31 -35.61 -17.11
C PHE A 482 63.71 -34.35 -16.24
N PRO A 483 63.68 -34.40 -14.87
CA PRO A 483 62.66 -34.95 -13.94
C PRO A 483 62.49 -34.22 -12.57
N ARG A 484 61.51 -34.70 -11.77
CA ARG A 484 61.37 -34.73 -10.29
C ARG A 484 62.24 -33.83 -9.37
N ALA A 485 61.56 -33.14 -8.45
CA ALA A 485 62.00 -32.91 -7.05
C ALA A 485 60.81 -33.09 -6.08
N HIS A 486 61.07 -33.19 -4.76
CA HIS A 486 60.17 -33.74 -3.74
C HIS A 486 60.00 -32.78 -2.52
N ILE A 487 58.88 -32.93 -1.76
CA ILE A 487 58.75 -32.70 -0.29
C ILE A 487 58.72 -31.22 0.20
N PRO A 488 57.95 -30.83 1.26
CA PRO A 488 56.71 -31.37 1.85
C PRO A 488 55.62 -30.32 2.23
N LYS A 489 54.61 -30.76 2.99
CA LYS A 489 53.49 -29.99 3.60
C LYS A 489 53.92 -28.94 4.65
N SER A 490 53.19 -27.82 4.74
CA SER A 490 52.61 -27.32 6.01
C SER A 490 51.62 -26.14 5.84
N LEU A 491 50.82 -25.94 6.89
CA LEU A 491 49.95 -24.81 7.31
C LEU A 491 48.43 -24.86 7.08
N PHE A 492 47.74 -24.59 8.20
CA PHE A 492 46.31 -24.29 8.38
C PHE A 492 46.08 -22.77 8.31
N PHE A 493 44.95 -22.35 7.71
CA PHE A 493 44.06 -21.21 8.04
C PHE A 493 42.74 -21.57 7.32
N VAL A 494 41.58 -21.79 7.95
CA VAL A 494 40.75 -20.95 8.84
C VAL A 494 40.10 -19.77 8.10
N ASP A 495 38.76 -19.72 8.24
CA ASP A 495 37.75 -18.76 7.79
C ASP A 495 37.46 -18.61 6.28
N HIS A 496 36.28 -19.12 5.89
CA HIS A 496 35.14 -18.25 5.54
C HIS A 496 33.80 -18.94 5.83
#